data_AF-A0A0T7Z578-F1
#
_entry.id   AF-A0A0T7Z578-F1
#
_cell.length_a   1.000
_cell.length_b   1.000
_cell.length_c   1.000
_cell.angle_alpha   90.00
_cell.angle_beta   90.00
_cell.angle_gamma   90.00
#
_symmetry.space_group_name_H-M   'P 1'
#
loop_
_entity.id
_entity.type
_entity.pdbx_description
1 polymer ?
#
loop_
_entity_poly.entity_id
_entity_poly.type
_entity_poly.pdbx_seq_one_letter_code
_entity_poly.pdbx_strand_id
1 'polypeptide(L)'
;MNRYQPDFVLCIGQAGGRTSLTPERVAINQDDARISDNEDNQPIDRPIRPDGASDYFSSLPIKAMVQAIKKEGLPASVSNTAGTFVCSHLMYQALYLVEKKFPYVKAGFMHIPYMMEQVVNRPTTPAMSLVDIRRGIEAAIGAMIEHGDQDLKLVGGETH
;
A
#
# COMPACT_ATOMS: atom_id res chain seq x y z
N MET A 1 -8.48 1.44 -15.15
CA MET A 1 -7.47 1.47 -16.23
C MET A 1 -8.08 1.88 -17.58
N ASN A 2 -9.18 1.28 -18.06
CA ASN A 2 -9.77 1.66 -19.36
C ASN A 2 -10.18 3.15 -19.52
N ARG A 3 -10.80 3.77 -18.51
CA ARG A 3 -11.28 5.16 -18.60
C ARG A 3 -10.17 6.20 -18.57
N TYR A 4 -9.16 6.00 -17.72
CA TYR A 4 -8.13 6.99 -17.42
C TYR A 4 -6.76 6.66 -18.02
N GLN A 5 -6.57 5.43 -18.52
CA GLN A 5 -5.33 4.93 -19.12
C GLN A 5 -4.06 5.33 -18.35
N PRO A 6 -3.98 5.01 -17.04
CA PRO A 6 -2.88 5.48 -16.21
C PRO A 6 -1.60 4.67 -16.46
N ASP A 7 -0.44 5.31 -16.38
CA ASP A 7 0.87 4.63 -16.33
C ASP A 7 1.11 3.97 -14.97
N PHE A 8 0.58 4.57 -13.90
CA PHE A 8 0.72 4.11 -12.51
C PHE A 8 -0.62 4.09 -11.76
N VAL A 9 -0.79 3.10 -10.89
CA VAL A 9 -1.89 2.98 -9.94
C VAL A 9 -1.31 2.83 -8.54
N LEU A 10 -1.52 3.84 -7.70
CA LEU A 10 -1.21 3.77 -6.28
C LEU A 10 -2.51 3.73 -5.50
N CYS A 11 -2.79 2.58 -4.87
CA CYS A 11 -3.88 2.44 -3.91
C CYS A 11 -3.41 2.89 -2.52
N ILE A 12 -4.29 3.53 -1.76
CA ILE A 12 -3.99 4.03 -0.41
C ILE A 12 -5.04 3.51 0.56
N GLY A 13 -4.58 2.99 1.70
CA GLY A 13 -5.45 2.52 2.78
C GLY A 13 -4.93 2.91 4.14
N GLN A 14 -5.80 2.88 5.14
CA GLN A 14 -5.44 3.23 6.50
C GLN A 14 -5.06 1.99 7.31
N ALA A 15 -3.88 2.01 7.92
CA ALA A 15 -3.42 1.01 8.88
C ALA A 15 -3.30 1.64 10.27
N GLY A 16 -4.42 1.59 11.01
CA GLY A 16 -4.47 2.08 12.38
C GLY A 16 -3.44 1.38 13.29
N GLY A 17 -2.60 2.17 13.96
CA GLY A 17 -1.54 1.65 14.83
C GLY A 17 -0.14 1.65 14.20
N ARG A 18 0.00 1.87 12.89
CA ARG A 18 1.32 2.15 12.29
C ARG A 18 1.79 3.56 12.64
N THR A 19 3.11 3.74 12.70
CA THR A 19 3.77 5.01 13.03
C THR A 19 4.30 5.75 11.80
N SER A 20 4.23 5.14 10.62
CA SER A 20 4.89 5.59 9.39
C SER A 20 4.02 5.42 8.15
N LEU A 21 4.35 6.16 7.08
CA LEU A 21 3.85 5.86 5.74
C LEU A 21 4.55 4.61 5.22
N THR A 22 3.79 3.66 4.68
CA THR A 22 4.31 2.32 4.39
C THR A 22 3.92 1.84 3.00
N PRO A 23 4.76 2.09 1.98
CA PRO A 23 4.67 1.39 0.70
C PRO A 23 4.75 -0.13 0.91
N GLU A 24 3.80 -0.86 0.33
CA GLU A 24 3.66 -2.30 0.51
C GLU A 24 4.48 -3.06 -0.53
N ARG A 25 5.22 -4.08 -0.07
CA ARG A 25 6.05 -4.93 -0.92
C ARG A 25 5.23 -5.96 -1.69
N VAL A 26 4.24 -6.56 -1.05
CA VAL A 26 3.57 -7.76 -1.55
C VAL A 26 2.12 -7.82 -1.09
N ALA A 27 1.24 -8.31 -1.96
CA ALA A 27 -0.12 -8.73 -1.62
C ALA A 27 -0.24 -10.23 -1.82
N ILE A 28 -0.95 -10.90 -0.91
CA ILE A 28 -1.18 -12.35 -0.95
C ILE A 28 -2.61 -12.65 -1.42
N ASN A 29 -2.81 -13.81 -2.04
CA ASN A 29 -4.10 -14.25 -2.57
C ASN A 29 -5.03 -14.79 -1.48
N GLN A 30 -5.28 -14.02 -0.42
CA GLN A 30 -6.07 -14.45 0.72
C GLN A 30 -6.94 -13.31 1.26
N ASP A 31 -8.25 -13.54 1.27
CA ASP A 31 -9.20 -12.81 2.10
C ASP A 31 -9.43 -13.60 3.40
N ASP A 32 -9.06 -12.98 4.52
CA ASP A 32 -9.31 -13.48 5.88
C ASP A 32 -9.68 -12.29 6.78
N ALA A 33 -10.99 -12.01 6.84
CA ALA A 33 -11.56 -10.80 7.40
C ALA A 33 -11.93 -10.96 8.88
N ARG A 34 -11.15 -10.32 9.76
CA ARG A 34 -11.44 -10.29 11.22
C ARG A 34 -12.75 -9.56 11.57
N ILE A 35 -13.18 -8.62 10.75
CA ILE A 35 -14.43 -7.85 10.88
C ILE A 35 -15.13 -7.82 9.52
N SER A 36 -16.43 -7.58 9.48
CA SER A 36 -17.13 -7.38 8.21
C SER A 36 -16.69 -6.10 7.51
N ASP A 37 -16.75 -6.11 6.18
CA ASP A 37 -16.70 -4.88 5.39
C ASP A 37 -18.01 -4.08 5.50
N ASN A 38 -18.10 -2.98 4.76
CA ASN A 38 -19.26 -2.08 4.80
C ASN A 38 -20.53 -2.67 4.16
N GLU A 39 -20.43 -3.81 3.48
CA GLU A 39 -21.54 -4.56 2.89
C GLU A 39 -21.79 -5.88 3.65
N ASP A 40 -21.33 -5.95 4.90
CA ASP A 40 -21.45 -7.08 5.81
C ASP A 40 -20.73 -8.37 5.34
N ASN A 41 -19.85 -8.29 4.35
CA ASN A 41 -19.06 -9.46 3.92
C ASN A 41 -17.92 -9.70 4.89
N GLN A 42 -17.77 -10.96 5.31
CA GLN A 42 -16.67 -11.41 6.18
C GLN A 42 -16.08 -12.73 5.64
N PRO A 43 -15.34 -12.70 4.52
CA PRO A 43 -14.69 -13.90 3.99
C PRO A 43 -13.65 -14.44 4.99
N ILE A 44 -13.64 -15.76 5.15
CA ILE A 44 -12.65 -16.47 5.97
C ILE A 44 -11.99 -17.51 5.07
N ASP A 45 -10.67 -17.43 5.00
CA ASP A 45 -9.80 -18.30 4.22
C ASP A 45 -10.22 -18.49 2.74
N ARG A 46 -10.49 -17.39 2.04
CA ARG A 46 -10.89 -17.43 0.62
C ARG A 46 -9.81 -16.86 -0.29
N PRO A 47 -9.54 -17.50 -1.45
CA PRO A 47 -8.70 -16.88 -2.46
C PRO A 47 -9.41 -15.68 -3.07
N ILE A 48 -8.67 -14.60 -3.30
CA ILE A 48 -9.15 -13.39 -3.97
C ILE A 48 -9.40 -13.69 -5.46
N ARG A 49 -8.45 -14.38 -6.11
CA ARG A 49 -8.56 -14.88 -7.49
C ARG A 49 -8.19 -16.36 -7.56
N PRO A 50 -9.12 -17.26 -7.89
CA PRO A 50 -8.81 -18.68 -8.08
C PRO A 50 -7.80 -18.95 -9.19
N ASP A 51 -7.67 -18.04 -10.16
CA ASP A 51 -6.78 -18.12 -11.32
C ASP A 51 -5.54 -17.23 -11.22
N GLY A 52 -5.32 -16.59 -10.06
CA GLY A 52 -4.16 -15.74 -9.79
C GLY A 52 -3.01 -16.48 -9.12
N ALA A 53 -1.83 -15.84 -9.08
CA ALA A 53 -0.67 -16.35 -8.34
C ALA A 53 -0.92 -16.38 -6.81
N SER A 54 -0.06 -17.05 -6.04
CA SER A 54 -0.11 -17.04 -4.57
C SER A 54 0.01 -15.63 -3.98
N ASP A 55 0.80 -14.80 -4.65
CA ASP A 55 1.13 -13.44 -4.25
C ASP A 55 1.55 -12.63 -5.46
N TYR A 56 1.53 -11.31 -5.29
CA TYR A 56 2.04 -10.36 -6.26
C TYR A 56 2.89 -9.32 -5.55
N PHE A 57 4.13 -9.13 -6.04
CA PHE A 57 4.98 -8.03 -5.61
C PHE A 57 4.51 -6.72 -6.24
N SER A 58 4.63 -5.63 -5.46
CA SER A 58 4.45 -4.28 -5.98
C SER A 58 5.40 -4.03 -7.15
N SER A 59 4.87 -3.41 -8.20
CA SER A 59 5.65 -2.97 -9.36
C SER A 59 6.09 -1.50 -9.25
N LEU A 60 5.78 -0.85 -8.12
CA LEU A 60 6.23 0.51 -7.83
C LEU A 60 7.65 0.51 -7.22
N PRO A 61 8.42 1.60 -7.38
CA PRO A 61 9.74 1.75 -6.76
C PRO A 61 9.62 2.06 -5.27
N ILE A 62 9.20 1.07 -4.48
CA ILE A 62 8.82 1.24 -3.06
C ILE A 62 9.97 1.76 -2.18
N LYS A 63 11.23 1.40 -2.46
CA LYS A 63 12.37 1.92 -1.69
C LYS A 63 12.67 3.37 -2.08
N ALA A 64 12.50 3.74 -3.34
CA ALA A 64 12.56 5.13 -3.78
C ALA A 64 11.48 5.98 -3.10
N MET A 65 10.25 5.48 -3.06
CA MET A 65 9.13 6.13 -2.35
C MET A 65 9.48 6.36 -0.87
N VAL A 66 9.99 5.34 -0.18
CA VAL A 66 10.42 5.47 1.23
C VAL A 66 11.52 6.52 1.39
N GLN A 67 12.52 6.55 0.50
CA GLN A 67 13.58 7.56 0.59
C GLN A 67 13.07 8.98 0.35
N ALA A 68 12.19 9.17 -0.64
CA ALA A 68 11.56 10.47 -0.90
C ALA A 68 10.76 10.97 0.31
N ILE A 69 9.94 10.11 0.92
CA ILE A 69 9.19 10.48 2.13
C ILE A 69 10.13 10.85 3.29
N LYS A 70 11.24 10.11 3.47
CA LYS A 70 12.23 10.42 4.50
C LYS A 70 12.95 11.75 4.27
N LYS A 71 13.20 12.12 3.01
CA LYS A 71 13.80 13.42 2.66
C LYS A 71 12.89 14.60 3.06
N GLU A 72 11.57 14.39 3.10
CA GLU A 72 10.59 15.36 3.61
C GLU A 72 10.54 15.46 5.15
N GLY A 73 11.38 14.68 5.85
CA GLY A 73 11.41 14.62 7.31
C GLY A 73 10.30 13.75 7.91
N LEU A 74 9.68 12.86 7.13
CA LEU A 74 8.55 12.04 7.55
C LEU A 74 8.96 10.57 7.76
N PRO A 75 8.37 9.87 8.76
CA PRO A 75 8.67 8.47 9.00
C PRO A 75 8.07 7.59 7.89
N ALA A 76 8.92 6.77 7.28
CA ALA A 76 8.53 5.79 6.27
C ALA A 76 9.34 4.49 6.35
N SER A 77 8.71 3.38 5.98
CA SER A 77 9.35 2.07 5.87
C SER A 77 8.66 1.25 4.78
N VAL A 78 9.35 0.25 4.23
CA VAL A 78 8.67 -0.74 3.38
C VAL A 78 7.95 -1.70 4.31
N SER A 79 6.67 -1.99 4.05
CA SER A 79 5.95 -3.06 4.73
C SER A 79 5.92 -4.33 3.88
N ASN A 80 6.02 -5.48 4.55
CA ASN A 80 6.03 -6.79 3.90
C ASN A 80 4.67 -7.52 4.00
N THR A 81 3.64 -6.85 4.52
CA THR A 81 2.27 -7.37 4.56
C THR A 81 1.25 -6.23 4.54
N ALA A 82 0.35 -6.29 3.55
CA ALA A 82 -0.83 -5.43 3.48
C ALA A 82 -1.99 -5.93 4.35
N GLY A 83 -1.80 -7.01 5.12
CA GLY A 83 -2.85 -7.70 5.88
C GLY A 83 -3.66 -8.68 5.01
N THR A 84 -4.84 -9.04 5.48
CA THR A 84 -5.78 -10.00 4.84
C THR A 84 -7.20 -9.46 4.71
N PHE A 85 -7.35 -8.13 4.88
CA PHE A 85 -8.62 -7.43 4.74
C PHE A 85 -8.67 -6.69 3.38
N VAL A 86 -9.68 -5.83 3.20
CA VAL A 86 -9.97 -5.12 1.94
C VAL A 86 -8.77 -4.35 1.35
N CYS A 87 -7.82 -3.88 2.18
CA CYS A 87 -6.60 -3.22 1.68
C CYS A 87 -5.72 -4.18 0.86
N SER A 88 -5.48 -5.38 1.39
CA SER A 88 -4.71 -6.43 0.71
C SER A 88 -5.47 -6.96 -0.51
N HIS A 89 -6.79 -7.15 -0.38
CA HIS A 89 -7.68 -7.49 -1.50
C HIS A 89 -7.50 -6.52 -2.68
N LEU A 90 -7.60 -5.22 -2.42
CA LEU A 90 -7.49 -4.19 -3.45
C LEU A 90 -6.10 -4.18 -4.10
N MET A 91 -5.02 -4.28 -3.32
CA MET A 91 -3.66 -4.37 -3.85
C MET A 91 -3.49 -5.60 -4.76
N TYR A 92 -3.94 -6.77 -4.29
CA TYR A 92 -3.85 -8.02 -5.03
C TYR A 92 -4.61 -7.91 -6.36
N GLN A 93 -5.85 -7.42 -6.34
CA GLN A 93 -6.66 -7.26 -7.55
C GLN A 93 -6.03 -6.29 -8.56
N ALA A 94 -5.45 -5.17 -8.07
CA ALA A 94 -4.78 -4.21 -8.94
C ALA A 94 -3.57 -4.85 -9.65
N LEU A 95 -2.74 -5.60 -8.92
CA LEU A 95 -1.57 -6.29 -9.46
C LEU A 95 -1.95 -7.44 -10.40
N TYR A 96 -2.96 -8.24 -10.04
CA TYR A 96 -3.52 -9.28 -10.90
C TYR A 96 -4.03 -8.69 -12.23
N LEU A 97 -4.76 -7.57 -12.20
CA LEU A 97 -5.25 -6.93 -13.42
C LEU A 97 -4.11 -6.36 -14.29
N VAL A 98 -3.09 -5.77 -13.68
CA VAL A 98 -1.88 -5.33 -14.39
C VAL A 98 -1.23 -6.51 -15.12
N GLU A 99 -0.96 -7.62 -14.42
CA GLU A 99 -0.36 -8.80 -15.03
C GLU A 99 -1.19 -9.33 -16.19
N LYS A 100 -2.51 -9.49 -16.00
CA LYS A 100 -3.36 -10.17 -16.99
C LYS A 100 -3.77 -9.30 -18.16
N LYS A 101 -3.90 -7.99 -17.97
CA LYS A 101 -4.60 -7.11 -18.93
C LYS A 101 -3.88 -5.81 -19.25
N PHE A 102 -2.99 -5.33 -18.38
CA PHE A 102 -2.38 -4.02 -18.52
C PHE A 102 -0.86 -4.07 -18.24
N PRO A 103 -0.09 -4.82 -19.04
CA PRO A 103 1.31 -5.16 -18.73
C PRO A 103 2.25 -3.94 -18.69
N TYR A 104 1.84 -2.79 -19.22
CA TYR A 104 2.61 -1.54 -19.19
C TYR A 104 2.28 -0.64 -17.99
N VAL A 105 1.21 -0.96 -17.25
CA VAL A 105 0.80 -0.19 -16.08
C VAL A 105 1.52 -0.73 -14.87
N LYS A 106 1.94 0.14 -13.95
CA LYS A 106 2.46 -0.29 -12.65
C LYS A 106 1.43 -0.07 -11.57
N ALA A 107 1.34 -1.01 -10.65
CA ALA A 107 0.46 -0.94 -9.50
C ALA A 107 1.19 -1.25 -8.20
N GLY A 108 0.68 -0.68 -7.11
CA GLY A 108 1.10 -0.97 -5.75
C GLY A 108 0.18 -0.32 -4.74
N PHE A 109 0.56 -0.41 -3.47
CA PHE A 109 -0.23 0.08 -2.35
C PHE A 109 0.65 0.82 -1.34
N MET A 110 0.05 1.75 -0.61
CA MET A 110 0.69 2.37 0.54
C MET A 110 -0.31 2.52 1.68
N HIS A 111 0.08 2.05 2.86
CA HIS A 111 -0.66 2.31 4.07
C HIS A 111 -0.25 3.64 4.70
N ILE A 112 -1.25 4.36 5.23
CA ILE A 112 -1.08 5.56 6.04
C ILE A 112 -1.52 5.29 7.50
N PRO A 113 -0.93 5.98 8.49
CA PRO A 113 -1.36 5.85 9.88
C PRO A 113 -2.74 6.50 10.12
N TYR A 114 -3.19 6.52 11.37
CA TYR A 114 -4.33 7.33 11.75
C TYR A 114 -4.06 8.84 11.56
N MET A 115 -5.11 9.61 11.30
CA MET A 115 -5.08 11.06 11.46
C MET A 115 -5.22 11.43 12.94
N MET A 116 -4.70 12.60 13.34
CA MET A 116 -4.77 13.08 14.72
C MET A 116 -6.21 13.12 15.29
N GLU A 117 -7.20 13.48 14.47
CA GLU A 117 -8.62 13.51 14.85
C GLU A 117 -9.20 12.13 15.19
N GLN A 118 -8.61 11.05 14.68
CA GLN A 118 -9.08 9.68 14.93
C GLN A 118 -8.55 9.09 16.24
N VAL A 119 -7.61 9.76 16.91
CA VAL A 119 -6.95 9.28 18.13
C VAL A 119 -7.17 10.17 19.35
N VAL A 120 -8.10 11.14 19.28
CA VAL A 120 -8.40 12.08 20.38
C VAL A 120 -8.67 11.35 21.71
N ASN A 121 -9.36 10.20 21.66
CA ASN A 121 -9.67 9.37 22.83
C ASN A 121 -8.81 8.09 22.91
N ARG A 122 -7.64 8.07 22.25
CA ARG A 122 -6.74 6.91 22.14
C ARG A 122 -5.28 7.35 22.38
N PRO A 123 -4.92 7.74 23.62
CA PRO A 123 -3.70 8.51 23.91
C PRO A 123 -2.37 7.83 23.52
N THR A 124 -2.34 6.50 23.41
CA THR A 124 -1.15 5.74 23.03
C THR A 124 -1.13 5.31 21.57
N THR A 125 -2.18 5.64 20.80
CA THR A 125 -2.29 5.23 19.40
C THR A 125 -1.55 6.22 18.51
N PRO A 126 -0.59 5.77 17.68
CA PRO A 126 0.12 6.67 16.79
C PRO A 126 -0.80 7.24 15.72
N ALA A 127 -0.51 8.48 15.35
CA ALA A 127 -1.18 9.21 14.30
C ALA A 127 -0.23 10.22 13.66
N MET A 128 -0.64 10.74 12.51
CA MET A 128 0.08 11.76 11.75
C MET A 128 -0.89 12.86 11.33
N SER A 129 -0.39 14.09 11.17
CA SER A 129 -1.22 15.18 10.67
C SER A 129 -1.65 14.91 9.22
N LEU A 130 -2.85 15.35 8.82
CA LEU A 130 -3.31 15.20 7.43
C LEU A 130 -2.40 15.95 6.45
N VAL A 131 -1.78 17.04 6.90
CA VAL A 131 -0.81 17.83 6.12
C VAL A 131 0.42 16.98 5.82
N ASP A 132 0.97 16.28 6.82
CA ASP A 132 2.15 15.44 6.64
C ASP A 132 1.84 14.17 5.85
N ILE A 133 0.67 13.55 6.06
CA ILE A 133 0.22 12.42 5.25
C ILE A 133 0.18 12.82 3.76
N ARG A 134 -0.39 13.99 3.45
CA ARG A 134 -0.43 14.53 2.08
C ARG A 134 0.97 14.73 1.51
N ARG A 135 1.86 15.41 2.25
CA ARG A 135 3.26 15.63 1.84
C ARG A 135 3.98 14.32 1.55
N GLY A 136 3.78 13.31 2.40
CA GLY A 136 4.35 11.97 2.20
C GLY A 136 3.82 11.29 0.93
N ILE A 137 2.51 11.37 0.68
CA ILE A 137 1.91 10.82 -0.54
C ILE A 137 2.44 11.54 -1.79
N GLU A 138 2.51 12.86 -1.78
CA GLU A 138 3.05 13.67 -2.89
C GLU A 138 4.51 13.30 -3.18
N ALA A 139 5.35 13.17 -2.14
CA ALA A 139 6.74 12.74 -2.28
C ALA A 139 6.87 11.32 -2.85
N ALA A 140 6.00 10.40 -2.41
CA ALA A 140 5.96 9.03 -2.93
C ALA A 140 5.58 8.99 -4.41
N ILE A 141 4.57 9.77 -4.82
CA ILE A 141 4.15 9.89 -6.23
C ILE A 141 5.28 10.50 -7.06
N GLY A 142 5.96 11.53 -6.56
CA GLY A 142 7.13 12.11 -7.23
C GLY A 142 8.21 11.05 -7.51
N ALA A 143 8.54 10.24 -6.50
CA ALA A 143 9.50 9.15 -6.66
C ALA A 143 9.04 8.06 -7.64
N MET A 144 7.74 7.74 -7.69
CA MET A 144 7.20 6.79 -8.68
C MET A 144 7.46 7.26 -10.11
N ILE A 145 7.24 8.56 -10.36
CA ILE A 145 7.43 9.17 -11.68
C ILE A 145 8.92 9.25 -12.03
N GLU A 146 9.75 9.71 -11.09
CA GLU A 146 11.21 9.86 -11.29
C GLU A 146 11.91 8.53 -11.57
N HIS A 147 11.54 7.48 -10.83
CA HIS A 147 12.24 6.20 -10.89
C HIS A 147 11.66 5.22 -11.91
N GLY A 148 10.39 5.39 -12.30
CA GLY A 148 9.79 4.60 -13.35
C GLY A 148 9.92 3.10 -13.12
N ASP A 149 10.79 2.44 -13.88
CA ASP A 149 11.05 0.98 -13.88
C ASP A 149 12.10 0.52 -12.85
N GLN A 150 12.84 1.43 -12.23
CA GLN A 150 14.03 1.07 -11.45
C GLN A 150 13.94 1.55 -10.00
N ASP A 151 13.70 0.60 -9.09
CA ASP A 151 13.75 0.90 -7.65
C ASP A 151 15.19 1.04 -7.14
N LEU A 152 15.34 1.75 -6.02
CA LEU A 152 16.62 1.89 -5.32
C LEU A 152 17.05 0.57 -4.68
N LYS A 153 18.34 0.24 -4.80
CA LYS A 153 18.94 -0.92 -4.12
C LYS A 153 19.43 -0.56 -2.71
N LEU A 154 18.47 -0.35 -1.80
CA LEU A 154 18.72 -0.02 -0.40
C LEU A 154 18.21 -1.10 0.56
N VAL A 155 18.66 -1.09 1.81
CA VAL A 155 18.10 -1.95 2.86
C VAL A 155 16.67 -1.49 3.16
N GLY A 156 15.72 -2.43 3.09
CA GLY A 156 14.31 -2.22 3.43
C GLY A 156 13.61 -3.53 3.78
N GLY A 157 14.39 -4.50 4.26
CA GLY A 157 13.89 -5.74 4.83
C GLY A 157 13.76 -5.59 6.35
N GLU A 158 12.96 -6.47 6.95
CA GLU A 158 12.73 -6.55 8.39
C GLU A 158 13.07 -7.97 8.85
N THR A 159 13.47 -8.11 10.12
CA THR A 159 13.87 -9.42 10.68
C THR A 159 12.68 -10.25 11.13
N HIS A 160 11.56 -9.62 11.48
CA HIS A 160 10.30 -10.20 11.94
C HIS A 160 9.13 -9.30 11.52
#